data_AF-A0A2E0WLC7-F1
#
_entry.id   AF-A0A2E0WLC7-F1
#
_cell.length_a   1.000
_cell.length_b   1.000
_cell.length_c   1.000
_cell.angle_alpha   90.00
_cell.angle_beta   90.00
_cell.angle_gamma   90.00
#
_symmetry.space_group_name_H-M   'P 1'
#
loop_
_entity.id
_entity.type
_entity.pdbx_description
1 polymer ?
#
loop_
_entity_poly.entity_id
_entity_poly.type
_entity_poly.pdbx_seq_one_letter_code
_entity_poly.pdbx_strand_id
1 'polypeptide(L)'
;MTRLDLSIPTLIHQPGADDTAAAIQGWLDSLPKLNQGEFAGAVVTRLKRINQTVLEPGIRHAVMTAFAAESAHLIERFCTQCGQVNFPLKPEKLALYDQAQALLEAMANGYKLLAMQLARAPDQLDAESRTILHESLLQATEQLSRRVLIAYAIYRNAPEGVWGEIHQLYRFAEGHDLATARVEHMSDWSLGIAYTQIVVAALCNPFHLFQNEIHEVYARLRKWAGAVRLRHAEEYDEPLDSLTAERYFIDLDSDAPPRHGVAARPGRPAATRLLDIRELERITADQVMALTRRKELSYREHQERDLLRRLRNAWSRRPTRAEQRAERCTQAMVVAGLTPAHYYLSGRGEFDPEAFEIHMHGDRMQGGSDLSLVPMEQESWRENEVRRKLEEGVIKPRSYGFDYTARDDDVWKRANVSSSRAKTEIETALEQRISDSAAQLETLDESDSGFGFTCPADVHININVGSLLAVQECKDTDRWCLAVIRWMRTEPDLSLKLGARLIPGAAHAVAVRGIEGHGAHTQYQRCIALTAEDAGRSYIVPAGLFHAGSLLLLNDGERLQLLRLTRLTEMTKSYTRYLAEDVELNEARHEQVVQSLYRLLYSSQE
;
A
#
# COMPACT_ATOMS: atom_id res chain seq x y z
N MET A 1 36.60 -22.81 -4.32
CA MET A 1 35.73 -22.55 -5.49
C MET A 1 34.29 -22.77 -5.07
N THR A 2 33.46 -21.73 -5.14
CA THR A 2 32.07 -21.76 -4.70
C THR A 2 31.25 -22.54 -5.74
N ARG A 3 30.76 -23.73 -5.39
CA ARG A 3 29.86 -24.49 -6.27
C ARG A 3 28.46 -23.90 -6.19
N LEU A 4 27.81 -23.72 -7.34
CA LEU A 4 26.41 -23.30 -7.42
C LEU A 4 25.52 -24.53 -7.21
N ASP A 5 24.70 -24.54 -6.14
CA ASP A 5 23.82 -25.66 -5.79
C ASP A 5 22.41 -25.13 -5.48
N LEU A 6 21.67 -24.86 -6.57
CA LEU A 6 20.34 -24.25 -6.51
C LEU A 6 19.25 -25.32 -6.58
N SER A 7 18.08 -25.02 -6.02
CA SER A 7 16.93 -25.89 -6.15
C SER A 7 16.43 -25.85 -7.59
N ILE A 8 16.59 -26.96 -8.31
CA ILE A 8 16.17 -27.11 -9.70
C ILE A 8 15.30 -28.37 -9.85
N PRO A 9 14.34 -28.37 -10.79
CA PRO A 9 13.56 -29.55 -11.07
C PRO A 9 14.45 -30.68 -11.63
N THR A 10 14.11 -31.92 -11.30
CA THR A 10 14.80 -33.10 -11.84
C THR A 10 14.63 -33.17 -13.35
N LEU A 11 15.74 -33.39 -14.06
CA LEU A 11 15.74 -33.59 -15.51
C LEU A 11 15.30 -35.02 -15.83
N ILE A 12 14.12 -35.16 -16.45
CA ILE A 12 13.46 -36.44 -16.73
C ILE A 12 13.08 -36.63 -18.20
N HIS A 13 13.09 -35.56 -19.00
CA HIS A 13 12.71 -35.59 -20.41
C HIS A 13 13.91 -35.45 -21.35
N GLN A 14 13.82 -36.06 -22.53
CA GLN A 14 14.74 -35.85 -23.64
C GLN A 14 14.16 -34.82 -24.62
N PRO A 15 15.00 -34.06 -25.34
CA PRO A 15 14.53 -33.00 -26.22
C PRO A 15 13.72 -33.56 -27.40
N GLY A 16 12.56 -32.96 -27.66
CA GLY A 16 11.72 -33.22 -28.84
C GLY A 16 11.80 -32.10 -29.88
N ALA A 17 11.20 -32.33 -31.06
CA ALA A 17 11.12 -31.33 -32.13
C ALA A 17 10.40 -30.04 -31.69
N ASP A 18 9.45 -30.16 -30.76
CA ASP A 18 8.67 -29.03 -30.23
C ASP A 18 9.43 -28.20 -29.17
N ASP A 19 10.64 -28.60 -28.78
CA ASP A 19 11.42 -27.93 -27.73
C ASP A 19 12.43 -26.91 -28.30
N THR A 20 12.29 -26.56 -29.58
CA THR A 20 13.08 -25.51 -30.24
C THR A 20 12.47 -24.13 -30.02
N ALA A 21 13.30 -23.09 -30.03
CA ALA A 21 12.84 -21.71 -29.86
C ALA A 21 11.76 -21.30 -30.89
N ALA A 22 11.91 -21.73 -32.15
CA ALA A 22 10.93 -21.46 -33.20
C ALA A 22 9.58 -22.16 -32.96
N ALA A 23 9.59 -23.42 -32.52
CA ALA A 23 8.37 -24.15 -32.18
C ALA A 23 7.67 -23.52 -30.97
N ILE A 24 8.42 -23.08 -29.97
CA ILE A 24 7.89 -22.39 -28.79
C ILE A 24 7.28 -21.05 -29.15
N GLN A 25 7.94 -20.26 -30.01
CA GLN A 25 7.40 -19.00 -30.49
C GLN A 25 6.09 -19.20 -31.26
N GLY A 26 6.06 -20.15 -32.21
CA GLY A 26 4.85 -20.48 -32.95
C GLY A 26 3.71 -20.98 -32.06
N TRP A 27 4.04 -21.73 -31.01
CA TRP A 27 3.06 -22.14 -30.00
C TRP A 27 2.54 -20.95 -29.18
N LEU A 28 3.40 -20.05 -28.69
CA LEU A 28 3.00 -18.84 -27.95
C LEU A 28 2.06 -17.95 -28.79
N ASP A 29 2.33 -17.82 -30.08
CA ASP A 29 1.52 -17.02 -31.01
C ASP A 29 0.15 -17.66 -31.28
N SER A 30 0.04 -18.98 -31.15
CA SER A 30 -1.21 -19.72 -31.35
C SER A 30 -2.17 -19.68 -30.15
N LEU A 31 -1.69 -19.29 -28.97
CA LEU A 31 -2.51 -19.34 -27.75
C LEU A 31 -3.56 -18.23 -27.72
N PRO A 32 -4.76 -18.50 -27.16
CA PRO A 32 -5.80 -17.49 -27.00
C PRO A 32 -5.43 -16.47 -25.92
N LYS A 33 -4.81 -15.35 -26.33
CA LYS A 33 -4.34 -14.28 -25.41
C LYS A 33 -5.46 -13.53 -24.67
N LEU A 34 -6.72 -13.72 -25.07
CA LEU A 34 -7.91 -13.11 -24.44
C LEU A 34 -8.21 -13.70 -23.06
N ASN A 35 -8.03 -15.01 -22.87
CA ASN A 35 -8.18 -15.63 -21.54
C ASN A 35 -6.83 -15.72 -20.84
N GLN A 36 -6.51 -14.67 -20.09
CA GLN A 36 -5.18 -14.51 -19.53
C GLN A 36 -4.85 -15.51 -18.41
N GLY A 37 -5.85 -16.01 -17.68
CA GLY A 37 -5.66 -17.04 -16.66
C GLY A 37 -5.26 -18.38 -17.30
N GLU A 38 -5.97 -18.79 -18.35
CA GLU A 38 -5.63 -19.98 -19.14
C GLU A 38 -4.28 -19.83 -19.85
N PHE A 39 -4.03 -18.67 -20.47
CA PHE A 39 -2.76 -18.37 -21.12
C PHE A 39 -1.58 -18.48 -20.15
N ALA A 40 -1.66 -17.85 -18.97
CA ALA A 40 -0.61 -17.96 -17.96
C ALA A 40 -0.45 -19.41 -17.47
N GLY A 41 -1.54 -20.15 -17.25
CA GLY A 41 -1.49 -21.57 -16.89
C GLY A 41 -0.80 -22.44 -17.94
N ALA A 42 -1.07 -22.19 -19.23
CA ALA A 42 -0.43 -22.88 -20.34
C ALA A 42 1.07 -22.58 -20.43
N VAL A 43 1.46 -21.31 -20.29
CA VAL A 43 2.87 -20.86 -20.26
C VAL A 43 3.63 -21.53 -19.11
N VAL A 44 3.09 -21.51 -17.90
CA VAL A 44 3.70 -22.17 -16.73
C VAL A 44 3.87 -23.67 -16.97
N THR A 45 2.85 -24.33 -17.51
CA THR A 45 2.89 -25.77 -17.78
C THR A 45 3.98 -26.12 -18.79
N ARG A 46 4.09 -25.35 -19.88
CA ARG A 46 5.13 -25.54 -20.90
C ARG A 46 6.53 -25.27 -20.34
N LEU A 47 6.71 -24.19 -19.59
CA LEU A 47 7.99 -23.87 -18.92
C LEU A 47 8.42 -24.97 -17.95
N LYS A 48 7.50 -25.50 -17.12
CA LYS A 48 7.79 -26.61 -16.20
C LYS A 48 8.28 -27.85 -16.95
N ARG A 49 7.64 -28.22 -18.07
CA ARG A 49 8.08 -29.32 -18.94
C ARG A 49 9.49 -29.06 -19.50
N ILE A 50 9.73 -27.88 -20.05
CA ILE A 50 11.04 -27.49 -20.61
C ILE A 50 12.15 -27.52 -19.54
N ASN A 51 11.84 -27.11 -18.32
CA ASN A 51 12.79 -27.15 -17.21
C ASN A 51 13.11 -28.58 -16.74
N GLN A 52 12.25 -29.55 -17.08
CA GLN A 52 12.49 -30.97 -16.84
C GLN A 52 13.15 -31.68 -18.03
N THR A 53 13.40 -30.98 -19.15
CA THR A 53 14.05 -31.53 -20.34
C THR A 53 15.56 -31.32 -20.30
N VAL A 54 16.35 -32.32 -20.69
CA VAL A 54 17.79 -32.19 -20.89
C VAL A 54 18.06 -31.38 -22.16
N LEU A 55 18.55 -30.15 -22.02
CA LEU A 55 18.85 -29.23 -23.12
C LEU A 55 20.27 -28.70 -22.99
N GLU A 56 20.95 -28.58 -24.13
CA GLU A 56 22.24 -27.90 -24.24
C GLU A 56 22.10 -26.39 -23.92
N PRO A 57 23.13 -25.74 -23.33
CA PRO A 57 23.03 -24.36 -22.85
C PRO A 57 22.54 -23.36 -23.92
N GLY A 58 23.07 -23.43 -25.14
CA GLY A 58 22.66 -22.53 -26.22
C GLY A 58 21.19 -22.71 -26.63
N ILE A 59 20.71 -23.96 -26.70
CA ILE A 59 19.30 -24.25 -27.01
C ILE A 59 18.41 -23.73 -25.88
N ARG A 60 18.76 -24.02 -24.62
CA ARG A 60 18.00 -23.54 -23.46
C ARG A 60 17.96 -22.02 -23.39
N HIS A 61 19.07 -21.33 -23.69
CA HIS A 61 19.12 -19.87 -23.74
C HIS A 61 18.16 -19.32 -24.81
N ALA A 62 18.19 -19.86 -26.03
CA ALA A 62 17.25 -19.47 -27.09
C ALA A 62 15.78 -19.69 -26.70
N VAL A 63 15.48 -20.82 -26.05
CA VAL A 63 14.14 -21.14 -25.54
C VAL A 63 13.70 -20.16 -24.46
N MET A 64 14.56 -19.86 -23.49
CA MET A 64 14.25 -18.90 -22.42
C MET A 64 14.03 -17.49 -22.97
N THR A 65 14.80 -17.09 -23.98
CA THR A 65 14.62 -15.81 -24.69
C THR A 65 13.26 -15.74 -25.38
N ALA A 66 12.78 -16.82 -26.00
CA ALA A 66 11.45 -16.87 -26.61
C ALA A 66 10.32 -16.65 -25.59
N PHE A 67 10.46 -17.17 -24.36
CA PHE A 67 9.49 -16.95 -23.29
C PHE A 67 9.56 -15.56 -22.64
N ALA A 68 10.68 -14.85 -22.77
CA ALA A 68 10.98 -13.68 -21.95
C ALA A 68 9.97 -12.55 -22.11
N ALA A 69 9.61 -12.19 -23.35
CA ALA A 69 8.71 -11.06 -23.62
C ALA A 69 7.28 -11.30 -23.08
N GLU A 70 6.67 -12.43 -23.45
CA GLU A 70 5.32 -12.79 -23.01
C GLU A 70 5.24 -12.99 -21.48
N SER A 71 6.27 -13.60 -20.89
CA SER A 71 6.33 -13.78 -19.43
C SER A 71 6.50 -12.45 -18.71
N ALA A 72 7.29 -11.51 -19.24
CA ALA A 72 7.45 -10.18 -18.65
C ALA A 72 6.13 -9.42 -18.57
N HIS A 73 5.32 -9.45 -19.64
CA HIS A 73 4.00 -8.83 -19.66
C HIS A 73 3.04 -9.45 -18.63
N LEU A 74 3.04 -10.78 -18.50
CA LEU A 74 2.25 -11.47 -17.48
C LEU A 74 2.69 -11.12 -16.06
N ILE A 75 4.00 -11.11 -15.81
CA ILE A 75 4.58 -10.78 -14.51
C ILE A 75 4.22 -9.36 -14.09
N GLU A 76 4.39 -8.36 -14.96
CA GLU A 76 4.06 -6.96 -14.65
C GLU A 76 2.58 -6.80 -14.28
N ARG A 77 1.71 -7.50 -15.01
CA ARG A 77 0.29 -7.53 -14.70
C ARG A 77 0.00 -8.19 -13.34
N PHE A 78 0.60 -9.34 -13.05
CA PHE A 78 0.43 -10.00 -11.76
C PHE A 78 0.92 -9.12 -10.61
N CYS A 79 2.07 -8.44 -10.75
CA CYS A 79 2.55 -7.48 -9.76
C CYS A 79 1.53 -6.38 -9.49
N THR A 80 0.94 -5.83 -10.55
CA THR A 80 -0.09 -4.77 -10.46
C THR A 80 -1.34 -5.28 -9.73
N GLN A 81 -1.84 -6.45 -10.11
CA GLN A 81 -3.06 -7.01 -9.53
C GLN A 81 -2.88 -7.48 -8.08
N CYS A 82 -1.71 -8.05 -7.74
CA CYS A 82 -1.39 -8.41 -6.36
C CYS A 82 -1.16 -7.17 -5.49
N GLY A 83 -0.73 -6.05 -6.08
CA GLY A 83 -0.65 -4.74 -5.43
C GLY A 83 -2.01 -4.04 -5.25
N GLN A 84 -3.12 -4.65 -5.68
CA GLN A 84 -4.47 -4.06 -5.66
C GLN A 84 -5.51 -5.07 -5.12
N VAL A 85 -5.29 -5.50 -3.88
CA VAL A 85 -6.14 -6.46 -3.16
C VAL A 85 -6.75 -5.86 -1.88
N ASN A 86 -7.82 -6.46 -1.38
CA ASN A 86 -8.28 -6.19 -0.02
C ASN A 86 -7.87 -7.31 0.91
N PHE A 87 -7.82 -6.98 2.19
CA PHE A 87 -7.65 -7.96 3.24
C PHE A 87 -8.88 -8.00 4.14
N PRO A 88 -9.28 -9.20 4.64
CA PRO A 88 -8.64 -10.50 4.42
C PRO A 88 -8.63 -10.98 2.96
N LEU A 89 -7.60 -11.75 2.60
CA LEU A 89 -7.34 -12.12 1.21
C LEU A 89 -8.37 -13.15 0.72
N LYS A 90 -9.12 -12.80 -0.33
CA LYS A 90 -10.10 -13.72 -0.92
C LYS A 90 -9.44 -14.88 -1.68
N PRO A 91 -10.06 -16.07 -1.76
CA PRO A 91 -9.50 -17.24 -2.46
C PRO A 91 -9.11 -16.96 -3.92
N GLU A 92 -9.91 -16.17 -4.64
CA GLU A 92 -9.62 -15.77 -6.03
C GLU A 92 -8.30 -15.00 -6.16
N LYS A 93 -8.00 -14.12 -5.19
CA LYS A 93 -6.77 -13.33 -5.17
C LYS A 93 -5.57 -14.16 -4.72
N LEU A 94 -5.79 -15.15 -3.87
CA LEU A 94 -4.76 -16.13 -3.52
C LEU A 94 -4.38 -16.99 -4.73
N ALA A 95 -5.36 -17.47 -5.51
CA ALA A 95 -5.10 -18.23 -6.74
C ALA A 95 -4.28 -17.42 -7.75
N LEU A 96 -4.56 -16.11 -7.86
CA LEU A 96 -3.77 -15.20 -8.70
C LEU A 96 -2.31 -15.09 -8.21
N TYR A 97 -2.11 -14.94 -6.89
CA TYR A 97 -0.79 -14.93 -6.28
C TYR A 97 -0.03 -16.23 -6.54
N ASP A 98 -0.68 -17.39 -6.37
CA ASP A 98 -0.07 -18.70 -6.58
C ASP A 98 0.32 -18.90 -8.05
N GLN A 99 -0.52 -18.44 -8.98
CA GLN A 99 -0.20 -18.46 -10.41
C GLN A 99 1.01 -17.58 -10.74
N ALA A 100 1.10 -16.39 -10.14
CA ALA A 100 2.24 -15.49 -10.31
C ALA A 100 3.54 -16.11 -9.75
N GLN A 101 3.48 -16.70 -8.56
CA GLN A 101 4.61 -17.43 -7.96
C GLN A 101 5.06 -18.58 -8.85
N ALA A 102 4.13 -19.36 -9.40
CA ALA A 102 4.45 -20.49 -10.27
C ALA A 102 5.12 -20.06 -11.58
N LEU A 103 4.71 -18.94 -12.18
CA LEU A 103 5.35 -18.37 -13.36
C LEU A 103 6.77 -17.88 -13.07
N LEU A 104 6.93 -17.09 -12.01
CA LEU A 104 8.23 -16.58 -11.59
C LEU A 104 9.21 -17.70 -11.23
N GLU A 105 8.74 -18.72 -10.52
CA GLU A 105 9.55 -19.89 -10.20
C GLU A 105 9.95 -20.68 -11.45
N ALA A 106 9.03 -20.89 -12.39
CA ALA A 106 9.33 -21.58 -13.65
C ALA A 106 10.35 -20.80 -14.50
N MET A 107 10.22 -19.46 -14.57
CA MET A 107 11.21 -18.62 -15.24
C MET A 107 12.56 -18.66 -14.52
N ALA A 108 12.57 -18.52 -13.19
CA ALA A 108 13.79 -18.63 -12.39
C ALA A 108 14.49 -19.97 -12.62
N ASN A 109 13.76 -21.10 -12.58
CA ASN A 109 14.31 -22.43 -12.79
C ASN A 109 15.01 -22.58 -14.15
N GLY A 110 14.47 -21.98 -15.21
CA GLY A 110 15.11 -22.01 -16.53
C GLY A 110 16.47 -21.32 -16.56
N TYR A 111 16.58 -20.14 -15.94
CA TYR A 111 17.84 -19.42 -15.81
C TYR A 111 18.80 -20.06 -14.79
N LYS A 112 18.30 -20.61 -13.68
CA LYS A 112 19.10 -21.37 -12.71
C LYS A 112 19.76 -22.59 -13.36
N LEU A 113 19.03 -23.32 -14.20
CA LEU A 113 19.56 -24.45 -14.97
C LEU A 113 20.70 -24.02 -15.90
N LEU A 114 20.53 -22.92 -16.65
CA LEU A 114 21.60 -22.34 -17.49
C LEU A 114 22.84 -21.98 -16.65
N ALA A 115 22.63 -21.26 -15.55
CA ALA A 115 23.71 -20.85 -14.66
C ALA A 115 24.45 -22.06 -14.10
N MET A 116 23.75 -23.09 -13.61
CA MET A 116 24.35 -24.31 -13.08
C MET A 116 25.10 -25.14 -14.14
N GLN A 117 24.62 -25.17 -15.39
CA GLN A 117 25.29 -25.86 -16.48
C GLN A 117 26.63 -25.19 -16.83
N LEU A 118 26.63 -23.86 -16.98
CA LEU A 118 27.80 -23.09 -17.38
C LEU A 118 28.79 -22.86 -16.23
N ALA A 119 28.32 -22.82 -14.98
CA ALA A 119 29.15 -22.64 -13.78
C ALA A 119 30.05 -23.84 -13.43
N ARG A 120 29.98 -24.96 -14.17
CA ARG A 120 30.83 -26.15 -13.91
C ARG A 120 32.30 -25.91 -14.22
N ALA A 121 32.58 -25.13 -15.27
CA ALA A 121 33.94 -24.81 -15.71
C ALA A 121 34.00 -23.35 -16.22
N PRO A 122 33.79 -22.34 -15.35
CA PRO A 122 33.61 -20.94 -15.74
C PRO A 122 34.85 -20.36 -16.46
N ASP A 123 36.05 -20.83 -16.10
CA ASP A 123 37.31 -20.36 -16.68
C ASP A 123 37.56 -20.90 -18.10
N GLN A 124 36.83 -21.94 -18.51
CA GLN A 124 36.96 -22.60 -19.81
C GLN A 124 35.89 -22.15 -20.82
N LEU A 125 35.00 -21.24 -20.42
CA LEU A 125 33.93 -20.73 -21.28
C LEU A 125 34.47 -19.79 -22.34
N ASP A 126 33.93 -19.90 -23.55
CA ASP A 126 34.09 -18.89 -24.60
C ASP A 126 33.33 -17.59 -24.24
N ALA A 127 33.55 -16.54 -25.04
CA ALA A 127 32.95 -15.22 -24.78
C ALA A 127 31.41 -15.25 -24.80
N GLU A 128 30.83 -16.06 -25.69
CA GLU A 128 29.38 -16.20 -25.83
C GLU A 128 28.78 -16.91 -24.59
N SER A 129 29.32 -18.07 -24.21
CA SER A 129 28.87 -18.82 -23.04
C SER A 129 29.07 -18.03 -21.74
N ARG A 130 30.13 -17.22 -21.64
CA ARG A 130 30.33 -16.32 -20.49
C ARG A 130 29.27 -15.23 -20.43
N THR A 131 28.84 -14.70 -21.57
CA THR A 131 27.73 -13.73 -21.64
C THR A 131 26.42 -14.37 -21.21
N ILE A 132 26.14 -15.59 -21.69
CA ILE A 132 24.95 -16.36 -21.31
C ILE A 132 24.98 -16.66 -19.80
N LEU A 133 26.13 -17.02 -19.23
CA LEU A 133 26.27 -17.25 -17.79
C LEU A 133 25.90 -15.97 -17.02
N HIS A 134 26.46 -14.82 -17.39
CA HIS A 134 26.19 -13.56 -16.70
C HIS A 134 24.71 -13.16 -16.80
N GLU A 135 24.11 -13.26 -18.00
CA GLU A 135 22.68 -13.02 -18.20
C GLU A 135 21.81 -13.97 -17.36
N SER A 136 22.16 -15.26 -17.32
CA SER A 136 21.40 -16.26 -16.56
C SER A 136 21.42 -16.02 -15.05
N LEU A 137 22.59 -15.66 -14.47
CA LEU A 137 22.69 -15.29 -13.06
C LEU A 137 21.83 -14.06 -12.72
N LEU A 138 21.87 -13.07 -13.61
CA LEU A 138 21.15 -11.82 -13.46
C LEU A 138 19.63 -12.03 -13.53
N GLN A 139 19.17 -12.73 -14.57
CA GLN A 139 17.75 -13.01 -14.77
C GLN A 139 17.21 -13.92 -13.66
N ALA A 140 17.96 -14.95 -13.25
CA ALA A 140 17.57 -15.78 -12.10
C ALA A 140 17.36 -14.93 -10.84
N THR A 141 18.30 -14.03 -10.55
CA THR A 141 18.22 -13.13 -9.38
C THR A 141 17.01 -12.18 -9.48
N GLU A 142 16.74 -11.63 -10.66
CA GLU A 142 15.58 -10.75 -10.87
C GLU A 142 14.25 -11.50 -10.71
N GLN A 143 14.12 -12.71 -11.27
CA GLN A 143 12.90 -13.51 -11.11
C GLN A 143 12.68 -13.91 -9.64
N LEU A 144 13.73 -14.32 -8.92
CA LEU A 144 13.66 -14.61 -7.49
C LEU A 144 13.31 -13.37 -6.66
N SER A 145 13.89 -12.21 -7.00
CA SER A 145 13.58 -10.93 -6.35
C SER A 145 12.11 -10.57 -6.52
N ARG A 146 11.53 -10.79 -7.70
CA ARG A 146 10.10 -10.58 -7.95
C ARG A 146 9.21 -11.52 -7.15
N ARG A 147 9.63 -12.77 -6.90
CA ARG A 147 8.89 -13.69 -6.00
C ARG A 147 8.79 -13.13 -4.59
N VAL A 148 9.89 -12.55 -4.09
CA VAL A 148 9.91 -11.86 -2.79
C VAL A 148 8.99 -10.65 -2.80
N LEU A 149 9.05 -9.79 -3.82
CA LEU A 149 8.25 -8.56 -3.91
C LEU A 149 6.75 -8.84 -3.97
N ILE A 150 6.31 -9.82 -4.77
CA ILE A 150 4.89 -10.17 -4.86
C ILE A 150 4.37 -10.70 -3.51
N ALA A 151 5.17 -11.48 -2.78
CA ALA A 151 4.80 -11.92 -1.43
C ALA A 151 4.67 -10.75 -0.46
N TYR A 152 5.61 -9.81 -0.49
CA TYR A 152 5.55 -8.58 0.31
C TYR A 152 4.36 -7.68 -0.04
N ALA A 153 3.95 -7.62 -1.32
CA ALA A 153 2.81 -6.83 -1.76
C ALA A 153 1.48 -7.30 -1.14
N ILE A 154 1.39 -8.58 -0.77
CA ILE A 154 0.25 -9.16 -0.06
C ILE A 154 0.51 -9.41 1.44
N TYR A 155 1.52 -8.73 1.99
CA TYR A 155 1.95 -8.81 3.39
C TYR A 155 2.33 -10.23 3.87
N ARG A 156 2.80 -11.10 2.96
CA ARG A 156 3.35 -12.43 3.31
C ARG A 156 4.88 -12.37 3.35
N ASN A 157 5.49 -13.29 4.11
CA ASN A 157 6.93 -13.49 4.02
C ASN A 157 7.31 -14.03 2.64
N ALA A 158 8.59 -13.84 2.28
CA ALA A 158 9.16 -14.49 1.10
C ALA A 158 8.94 -16.02 1.16
N PRO A 159 8.70 -16.68 0.02
CA PRO A 159 8.64 -18.14 -0.02
C PRO A 159 9.95 -18.78 0.48
N GLU A 160 9.85 -19.95 1.09
CA GLU A 160 11.00 -20.71 1.59
C GLU A 160 12.00 -21.03 0.45
N GLY A 161 13.28 -20.97 0.77
CA GLY A 161 14.42 -21.23 -0.12
C GLY A 161 14.82 -20.05 -1.01
N VAL A 162 13.95 -19.07 -1.23
CA VAL A 162 14.19 -17.99 -2.21
C VAL A 162 15.37 -17.11 -1.83
N TRP A 163 15.53 -16.78 -0.54
CA TRP A 163 16.66 -15.97 -0.08
C TRP A 163 17.97 -16.74 -0.19
N GLY A 164 17.97 -18.02 0.19
CA GLY A 164 19.12 -18.90 0.04
C GLY A 164 19.60 -18.97 -1.41
N GLU A 165 18.68 -19.08 -2.38
CA GLU A 165 19.04 -19.07 -3.81
C GLU A 165 19.62 -17.73 -4.27
N ILE A 166 19.01 -16.60 -3.86
CA ILE A 166 19.52 -15.25 -4.17
C ILE A 166 20.94 -15.05 -3.61
N HIS A 167 21.17 -15.45 -2.36
CA HIS A 167 22.49 -15.35 -1.72
C HIS A 167 23.54 -16.23 -2.39
N GLN A 168 23.17 -17.45 -2.78
CA GLN A 168 24.06 -18.35 -3.51
C GLN A 168 24.48 -17.80 -4.88
N LEU A 169 23.53 -17.23 -5.64
CA LEU A 169 23.80 -16.59 -6.93
C LEU A 169 24.79 -15.41 -6.76
N TYR A 170 24.54 -14.55 -5.77
CA TYR A 170 25.43 -13.44 -5.46
C TYR A 170 26.82 -13.91 -5.03
N ARG A 171 26.91 -14.88 -4.10
CA ARG A 171 28.18 -15.44 -3.62
C ARG A 171 29.01 -16.07 -4.74
N PHE A 172 28.36 -16.77 -5.67
CA PHE A 172 29.04 -17.34 -6.83
C PHE A 172 29.64 -16.25 -7.71
N ALA A 173 28.88 -15.21 -8.01
CA ALA A 173 29.34 -14.12 -8.86
C ALA A 173 30.40 -13.24 -8.20
N GLU A 174 30.28 -12.99 -6.89
CA GLU A 174 31.30 -12.29 -6.12
C GLU A 174 32.63 -13.06 -6.15
N GLY A 175 32.60 -14.38 -5.96
CA GLY A 175 33.80 -15.22 -6.00
C GLY A 175 34.46 -15.41 -7.37
N HIS A 176 33.82 -14.96 -8.45
CA HIS A 176 34.35 -15.04 -9.83
C HIS A 176 34.41 -13.65 -10.50
N ASP A 177 34.36 -12.55 -9.73
CA ASP A 177 34.40 -11.16 -10.21
C ASP A 177 33.29 -10.80 -11.23
N LEU A 178 32.19 -11.56 -11.24
CA LEU A 178 31.02 -11.32 -12.08
C LEU A 178 30.00 -10.37 -11.42
N ALA A 179 30.11 -10.11 -10.11
CA ALA A 179 29.15 -9.29 -9.38
C ALA A 179 29.07 -7.83 -9.89
N THR A 180 30.19 -7.27 -10.35
CA THR A 180 30.27 -5.89 -10.88
C THR A 180 30.33 -5.83 -12.40
N ALA A 181 30.40 -6.98 -13.08
CA ALA A 181 30.39 -7.03 -14.53
C ALA A 181 29.10 -6.40 -15.07
N ARG A 182 29.20 -5.64 -16.16
CA ARG A 182 28.04 -5.03 -16.84
C ARG A 182 27.73 -5.85 -18.09
N VAL A 183 26.45 -6.08 -18.36
CA VAL A 183 26.01 -6.64 -19.65
C VAL A 183 25.83 -5.47 -20.63
N GLU A 184 26.54 -5.47 -21.76
CA GLU A 184 26.61 -4.35 -22.71
C GLU A 184 25.23 -3.85 -23.19
N HIS A 185 24.25 -4.74 -23.34
CA HIS A 185 22.89 -4.41 -23.79
C HIS A 185 21.90 -4.06 -22.65
N MET A 186 22.29 -4.21 -21.38
CA MET A 186 21.40 -3.98 -20.22
C MET A 186 21.69 -2.71 -19.41
N SER A 187 22.64 -1.85 -19.85
CA SER A 187 22.99 -0.50 -19.33
C SER A 187 22.96 -0.31 -17.80
N ASP A 188 24.13 0.00 -17.20
CA ASP A 188 24.32 0.27 -15.75
C ASP A 188 23.83 -0.81 -14.76
N TRP A 189 23.42 -1.98 -15.23
CA TRP A 189 22.88 -3.05 -14.41
C TRP A 189 23.88 -4.19 -14.25
N SER A 190 24.14 -4.59 -13.00
CA SER A 190 25.00 -5.71 -12.63
C SER A 190 24.28 -6.60 -11.61
N LEU A 191 24.76 -7.83 -11.45
CA LEU A 191 24.22 -8.74 -10.44
C LEU A 191 24.33 -8.14 -9.02
N GLY A 192 25.42 -7.45 -8.71
CA GLY A 192 25.60 -6.78 -7.42
C GLY A 192 24.56 -5.69 -7.16
N ILE A 193 24.17 -4.94 -8.20
CA ILE A 193 23.09 -3.95 -8.11
C ILE A 193 21.74 -4.65 -7.87
N ALA A 194 21.42 -5.69 -8.64
CA ALA A 194 20.17 -6.45 -8.47
C ALA A 194 20.04 -7.08 -7.08
N TYR A 195 21.12 -7.70 -6.60
CA TYR A 195 21.20 -8.26 -5.26
C TYR A 195 21.01 -7.20 -4.17
N THR A 196 21.74 -6.08 -4.27
CA THR A 196 21.64 -4.99 -3.31
C THR A 196 20.26 -4.35 -3.30
N GLN A 197 19.60 -4.24 -4.47
CA GLN A 197 18.27 -3.68 -4.60
C GLN A 197 17.22 -4.49 -3.81
N ILE A 198 17.21 -5.83 -3.93
CA ILE A 198 16.24 -6.66 -3.19
C ILE A 198 16.57 -6.73 -1.69
N VAL A 199 17.86 -6.74 -1.34
CA VAL A 199 18.36 -6.65 0.03
C VAL A 199 17.85 -5.38 0.72
N VAL A 200 18.02 -4.22 0.10
CA VAL A 200 17.57 -2.95 0.67
C VAL A 200 16.03 -2.88 0.69
N ALA A 201 15.35 -3.46 -0.28
CA ALA A 201 13.88 -3.54 -0.28
C ALA A 201 13.35 -4.32 0.93
N ALA A 202 14.01 -5.40 1.35
CA ALA A 202 13.66 -6.13 2.55
C ALA A 202 13.88 -5.30 3.83
N LEU A 203 14.89 -4.42 3.85
CA LEU A 203 15.15 -3.49 4.95
C LEU A 203 14.12 -2.35 5.06
N CYS A 204 13.34 -2.09 4.02
CA CYS A 204 12.28 -1.08 4.03
C CYS A 204 11.09 -1.42 4.95
N ASN A 205 11.09 -2.61 5.58
CA ASN A 205 10.01 -3.12 6.42
C ASN A 205 8.68 -3.21 5.65
N PRO A 206 8.58 -4.12 4.66
CA PRO A 206 7.49 -4.17 3.67
C PRO A 206 6.09 -4.23 4.31
N PHE A 207 5.99 -4.83 5.49
CA PHE A 207 4.74 -4.97 6.24
C PHE A 207 4.17 -3.67 6.81
N HIS A 208 4.94 -2.58 6.77
CA HIS A 208 4.52 -1.24 7.19
C HIS A 208 4.29 -0.27 6.03
N LEU A 209 4.59 -0.70 4.80
CA LEU A 209 4.35 0.10 3.62
C LEU A 209 2.85 0.06 3.27
N PHE A 210 2.35 1.13 2.68
CA PHE A 210 1.00 1.08 2.11
C PHE A 210 0.99 0.14 0.92
N GLN A 211 -0.21 -0.29 0.56
CA GLN A 211 -0.38 -1.20 -0.55
C GLN A 211 0.23 -0.64 -1.85
N ASN A 212 0.91 -1.52 -2.58
CA ASN A 212 1.66 -1.25 -3.82
C ASN A 212 2.94 -0.40 -3.66
N GLU A 213 3.21 0.20 -2.50
CA GLU A 213 4.41 1.03 -2.31
C GLU A 213 5.70 0.21 -2.41
N ILE A 214 5.69 -1.09 -2.08
CA ILE A 214 6.89 -1.92 -2.18
C ILE A 214 7.43 -2.01 -3.62
N HIS A 215 6.56 -2.07 -4.63
CA HIS A 215 6.97 -2.07 -6.04
C HIS A 215 7.52 -0.71 -6.47
N GLU A 216 6.88 0.37 -6.03
CA GLU A 216 7.36 1.74 -6.28
C GLU A 216 8.74 1.97 -5.65
N VAL A 217 8.91 1.54 -4.39
CA VAL A 217 10.18 1.61 -3.67
C VAL A 217 11.23 0.77 -4.37
N TYR A 218 10.92 -0.48 -4.75
CA TYR A 218 11.85 -1.33 -5.48
C TYR A 218 12.33 -0.67 -6.78
N ALA A 219 11.43 -0.08 -7.56
CA ALA A 219 11.79 0.64 -8.79
C ALA A 219 12.72 1.84 -8.52
N ARG A 220 12.50 2.60 -7.43
CA ARG A 220 13.38 3.70 -7.01
C ARG A 220 14.75 3.21 -6.55
N LEU A 221 14.77 2.09 -5.80
CA LEU A 221 16.00 1.48 -5.27
C LEU A 221 16.98 1.07 -6.37
N ARG A 222 16.51 0.81 -7.59
CA ARG A 222 17.38 0.58 -8.76
C ARG A 222 18.45 1.66 -8.92
N LYS A 223 18.12 2.93 -8.67
CA LYS A 223 19.07 4.06 -8.77
C LYS A 223 19.93 4.23 -7.52
N TRP A 224 19.45 3.79 -6.37
CA TRP A 224 20.12 3.97 -5.08
C TRP A 224 20.95 2.77 -4.64
N ALA A 225 20.78 1.61 -5.27
CA ALA A 225 21.52 0.39 -4.94
C ALA A 225 23.03 0.59 -5.07
N GLY A 226 23.50 1.42 -6.02
CA GLY A 226 24.92 1.76 -6.15
C GLY A 226 25.50 2.60 -5.00
N ALA A 227 24.65 3.20 -4.15
CA ALA A 227 25.06 3.94 -2.97
C ALA A 227 25.30 3.02 -1.75
N VAL A 228 24.88 1.76 -1.81
CA VAL A 228 25.04 0.78 -0.73
C VAL A 228 26.27 -0.07 -0.98
N ARG A 229 27.08 -0.29 0.06
CA ARG A 229 28.29 -1.11 -0.03
C ARG A 229 28.14 -2.36 0.82
N LEU A 230 28.48 -3.50 0.22
CA LEU A 230 28.62 -4.76 0.92
C LEU A 230 30.11 -4.94 1.27
N ARG A 231 30.39 -5.20 2.54
CA ARG A 231 31.74 -5.39 3.08
C ARG A 231 31.86 -6.80 3.66
N HIS A 232 33.01 -7.44 3.49
CA HIS A 232 33.28 -8.69 4.16
C HIS A 232 33.45 -8.43 5.66
N ALA A 233 32.86 -9.28 6.50
CA ALA A 233 33.07 -9.17 7.94
C ALA A 233 34.55 -9.35 8.33
N GLU A 234 35.30 -10.12 7.54
CA GLU A 234 36.74 -10.38 7.70
C GLU A 234 37.62 -9.15 7.44
N GLU A 235 37.07 -8.06 6.88
CA GLU A 235 37.79 -6.77 6.74
C GLU A 235 37.96 -6.04 8.09
N TYR A 236 37.35 -6.52 9.16
CA TYR A 236 37.34 -5.88 10.49
C TYR A 236 37.97 -6.80 11.54
N ASP A 237 38.80 -6.22 12.41
CA ASP A 237 39.48 -6.93 13.51
C ASP A 237 38.58 -7.10 14.77
N GLU A 238 37.30 -6.76 14.68
CA GLU A 238 36.33 -6.84 15.78
C GLU A 238 35.57 -8.18 15.79
N PRO A 239 35.15 -8.71 16.95
CA PRO A 239 34.32 -9.91 17.00
C PRO A 239 33.00 -9.75 16.22
N LEU A 240 32.61 -10.80 15.49
CA LEU A 240 31.43 -10.79 14.61
C LEU A 240 30.14 -10.40 15.35
N ASP A 241 29.96 -10.88 16.58
CA ASP A 241 28.80 -10.55 17.42
C ASP A 241 28.72 -9.05 17.72
N SER A 242 29.86 -8.40 17.99
CA SER A 242 29.93 -6.95 18.21
C SER A 242 29.64 -6.17 16.94
N LEU A 243 30.18 -6.59 15.79
CA LEU A 243 29.93 -5.95 14.49
C LEU A 243 28.46 -6.02 14.09
N THR A 244 27.83 -7.18 14.27
CA THR A 244 26.44 -7.45 13.86
C THR A 244 25.40 -6.91 14.85
N ALA A 245 25.79 -6.64 16.10
CA ALA A 245 24.92 -5.99 17.08
C ALA A 245 24.55 -4.56 16.67
N GLU A 246 25.46 -3.84 16.01
CA GLU A 246 25.31 -2.42 15.66
C GLU A 246 25.11 -2.13 14.17
N ARG A 247 25.20 -3.16 13.31
CA ARG A 247 25.14 -3.03 11.85
C ARG A 247 24.15 -4.01 11.23
N TYR A 248 23.62 -3.63 10.07
CA TYR A 248 22.90 -4.57 9.22
C TYR A 248 23.87 -5.58 8.62
N PHE A 249 23.48 -6.84 8.61
CA PHE A 249 24.30 -7.90 8.05
C PHE A 249 23.45 -8.92 7.29
N ILE A 250 24.10 -9.64 6.39
CA ILE A 250 23.54 -10.77 5.67
C ILE A 250 24.43 -11.97 5.92
N ASP A 251 23.80 -13.09 6.24
CA ASP A 251 24.45 -14.40 6.24
C ASP A 251 24.08 -15.13 4.95
N LEU A 252 25.05 -15.24 4.05
CA LEU A 252 24.88 -15.83 2.71
C LEU A 252 24.62 -17.34 2.74
N ASP A 253 24.83 -18.01 3.88
CA ASP A 253 24.51 -19.43 4.05
C ASP A 253 23.07 -19.64 4.58
N SER A 254 22.36 -18.56 4.96
CA SER A 254 21.00 -18.63 5.52
C SER A 254 19.92 -18.38 4.46
N ASP A 255 18.71 -18.91 4.64
CA ASP A 255 17.54 -18.58 3.81
C ASP A 255 16.77 -17.34 4.33
N ALA A 256 17.49 -16.39 4.93
CA ALA A 256 16.86 -15.24 5.57
C ALA A 256 17.22 -13.92 4.89
N PRO A 257 16.31 -12.93 4.90
CA PRO A 257 16.61 -11.57 4.46
C PRO A 257 17.72 -10.95 5.34
N PRO A 258 18.22 -9.76 4.97
CA PRO A 258 19.13 -8.99 5.81
C PRO A 258 18.57 -8.77 7.22
N ARG A 259 19.44 -8.90 8.23
CA ARG A 259 19.08 -8.82 9.65
C ARG A 259 19.86 -7.70 10.34
N HIS A 260 19.42 -7.37 11.54
CA HIS A 260 20.08 -6.42 12.44
C HIS A 260 19.87 -6.86 13.89
N GLY A 261 20.89 -6.63 14.71
CA GLY A 261 20.80 -6.69 16.17
C GLY A 261 21.13 -8.04 16.76
N VAL A 262 21.28 -8.04 18.09
CA VAL A 262 21.89 -9.11 18.91
C VAL A 262 21.13 -10.45 18.85
N ALA A 263 19.82 -10.43 18.56
CA ALA A 263 19.02 -11.65 18.47
C ALA A 263 19.28 -12.47 17.19
N ALA A 264 19.79 -11.81 16.14
CA ALA A 264 20.13 -12.47 14.90
C ALA A 264 21.56 -13.03 15.05
N ARG A 265 21.69 -14.33 15.31
CA ARG A 265 23.02 -14.96 15.33
C ARG A 265 23.61 -14.91 13.92
N PRO A 266 24.80 -14.31 13.74
CA PRO A 266 25.47 -14.33 12.45
C PRO A 266 25.98 -15.74 12.14
N GLY A 267 26.16 -16.02 10.85
CA GLY A 267 26.77 -17.26 10.37
C GLY A 267 28.29 -17.22 10.53
N ARG A 268 29.00 -17.82 9.58
CA ARG A 268 30.47 -17.75 9.55
C ARG A 268 30.93 -16.36 9.06
N PRO A 269 32.08 -15.83 9.53
CA PRO A 269 32.63 -14.56 9.03
C PRO A 269 32.75 -14.52 7.49
N ALA A 270 33.27 -15.58 6.87
CA ALA A 270 33.40 -15.71 5.42
C ALA A 270 32.07 -15.60 4.64
N ALA A 271 30.97 -16.08 5.23
CA ALA A 271 29.63 -16.02 4.65
C ALA A 271 28.88 -14.73 5.01
N THR A 272 29.43 -13.92 5.92
CA THR A 272 28.76 -12.72 6.41
C THR A 272 29.17 -11.48 5.60
N ARG A 273 28.19 -10.71 5.15
CA ARG A 273 28.38 -9.39 4.54
C ARG A 273 27.75 -8.32 5.42
N LEU A 274 28.51 -7.27 5.70
CA LEU A 274 28.05 -6.08 6.42
C LEU A 274 27.53 -5.06 5.41
N LEU A 275 26.39 -4.44 5.73
CA LEU A 275 25.72 -3.48 4.85
C LEU A 275 26.01 -2.06 5.33
N ASP A 276 26.69 -1.31 4.48
CA ASP A 276 26.89 0.12 4.66
C ASP A 276 25.85 0.89 3.86
N ILE A 277 24.87 1.45 4.56
CA ILE A 277 23.74 2.21 4.01
C ILE A 277 23.83 3.72 4.29
N ARG A 278 24.96 4.23 4.80
CA ARG A 278 25.09 5.64 5.22
C ARG A 278 24.78 6.63 4.10
N GLU A 279 25.23 6.33 2.89
CA GLU A 279 24.99 7.20 1.73
C GLU A 279 23.51 7.16 1.31
N LEU A 280 22.85 6.02 1.44
CA LEU A 280 21.41 5.88 1.20
C LEU A 280 20.58 6.69 2.21
N GLU A 281 20.97 6.65 3.49
CA GLU A 281 20.36 7.47 4.55
C GLU A 281 20.56 8.97 4.25
N ARG A 282 21.74 9.37 3.78
CA ARG A 282 22.02 10.76 3.37
C ARG A 282 21.14 11.21 2.21
N ILE A 283 21.07 10.42 1.13
CA ILE A 283 20.25 10.73 -0.05
C ILE A 283 18.79 10.94 0.35
N THR A 284 18.24 10.05 1.18
CA THR A 284 16.84 10.16 1.60
C THR A 284 16.61 11.28 2.61
N ALA A 285 17.55 11.54 3.51
CA ALA A 285 17.48 12.71 4.40
C ALA A 285 17.46 14.03 3.62
N ASP A 286 18.33 14.17 2.61
CA ASP A 286 18.41 15.36 1.76
C ASP A 286 17.09 15.60 1.01
N GLN A 287 16.48 14.54 0.45
CA GLN A 287 15.17 14.64 -0.22
C GLN A 287 14.05 15.03 0.75
N VAL A 288 14.00 14.44 1.95
CA VAL A 288 13.02 14.82 2.97
C VAL A 288 13.20 16.27 3.39
N MET A 289 14.44 16.74 3.55
CA MET A 289 14.73 18.14 3.88
C MET A 289 14.33 19.09 2.75
N ALA A 290 14.62 18.74 1.49
CA ALA A 290 14.22 19.53 0.32
C ALA A 290 12.70 19.71 0.26
N LEU A 291 11.93 18.64 0.48
CA LEU A 291 10.46 18.71 0.54
C LEU A 291 9.96 19.47 1.77
N THR A 292 10.61 19.30 2.93
CA THR A 292 10.18 19.98 4.18
C THR A 292 10.42 21.49 4.15
N ARG A 293 11.40 21.98 3.37
CA ARG A 293 11.70 23.42 3.23
C ARG A 293 10.74 24.16 2.29
N ARG A 294 9.96 23.45 1.47
CA ARG A 294 8.95 24.08 0.61
C ARG A 294 7.79 24.58 1.46
N LYS A 295 7.32 25.81 1.17
CA LYS A 295 6.20 26.44 1.90
C LYS A 295 4.89 25.69 1.68
N GLU A 296 4.65 25.26 0.45
CA GLU A 296 3.48 24.52 0.02
C GLU A 296 3.94 23.26 -0.71
N LEU A 297 3.26 22.14 -0.43
CA LEU A 297 3.48 20.86 -1.07
C LEU A 297 2.15 20.41 -1.67
N SER A 298 2.18 19.91 -2.90
CA SER A 298 1.06 19.18 -3.46
C SER A 298 0.79 17.90 -2.66
N TYR A 299 -0.42 17.35 -2.79
CA TYR A 299 -0.79 16.07 -2.18
C TYR A 299 0.22 14.94 -2.50
N ARG A 300 0.69 14.86 -3.75
CA ARG A 300 1.68 13.88 -4.19
C ARG A 300 3.05 14.06 -3.52
N GLU A 301 3.49 15.31 -3.37
CA GLU A 301 4.75 15.60 -2.68
C GLU A 301 4.66 15.31 -1.17
N HIS A 302 3.48 15.51 -0.57
CA HIS A 302 3.23 15.06 0.80
C HIS A 302 3.34 13.53 0.93
N GLN A 303 2.74 12.78 0.01
CA GLN A 303 2.82 11.31 -0.01
C GLN A 303 4.26 10.85 -0.15
N GLU A 304 5.01 11.44 -1.09
CA GLU A 304 6.42 11.15 -1.31
C GLU A 304 7.27 11.45 -0.07
N ARG A 305 7.11 12.63 0.53
CA ARG A 305 7.83 13.01 1.75
C ARG A 305 7.56 12.03 2.89
N ASP A 306 6.31 11.61 3.06
CA ASP A 306 5.92 10.72 4.15
C ASP A 306 6.39 9.28 3.89
N LEU A 307 6.40 8.81 2.63
CA LEU A 307 7.06 7.56 2.23
C LEU A 307 8.56 7.60 2.56
N LEU A 308 9.28 8.64 2.13
CA LEU A 308 10.71 8.79 2.41
C LEU A 308 11.01 8.83 3.91
N ARG A 309 10.16 9.47 4.71
CA ARG A 309 10.26 9.44 6.18
C ARG A 309 10.08 8.03 6.73
N ARG A 310 9.12 7.25 6.23
CA ARG A 310 8.94 5.84 6.62
C ARG A 310 10.16 5.00 6.27
N LEU A 311 10.69 5.13 5.05
CA LEU A 311 11.90 4.41 4.61
C LEU A 311 13.11 4.75 5.47
N ARG A 312 13.36 6.05 5.69
CA ARG A 312 14.44 6.50 6.58
C ARG A 312 14.29 5.92 7.98
N ASN A 313 13.08 5.98 8.56
CA ASN A 313 12.84 5.40 9.89
C ASN A 313 13.00 3.87 9.91
N ALA A 314 12.76 3.17 8.81
CA ALA A 314 12.96 1.72 8.70
C ALA A 314 14.46 1.34 8.66
N TRP A 315 15.27 2.19 8.01
CA TRP A 315 16.72 2.03 7.89
C TRP A 315 17.51 2.59 9.08
N SER A 316 16.93 3.53 9.82
CA SER A 316 17.52 4.06 11.04
C SER A 316 17.40 3.06 12.20
N ARG A 317 18.36 3.10 13.13
CA ARG A 317 18.41 2.25 14.33
C ARG A 317 17.04 2.17 15.01
N ARG A 318 16.46 0.97 15.06
CA ARG A 318 15.20 0.74 15.80
C ARG A 318 15.48 0.84 17.30
N PRO A 319 14.81 1.74 18.04
CA PRO A 319 14.84 1.66 19.50
C PRO A 319 14.19 0.35 19.94
N THR A 320 14.82 -0.33 20.91
CA THR A 320 14.23 -1.49 21.58
C THR A 320 12.92 -1.04 22.22
N ARG A 321 11.80 -1.68 21.87
CA ARG A 321 10.46 -1.30 22.35
C ARG A 321 10.39 -1.47 23.86
N ALA A 322 10.19 -0.38 24.60
CA ALA A 322 10.25 -0.33 26.06
C ALA A 322 8.90 -0.53 26.77
N GLU A 323 7.78 -0.47 26.03
CA GLU A 323 6.43 -0.57 26.61
C GLU A 323 6.05 -2.03 26.92
N GLN A 324 5.47 -2.24 28.11
CA GLN A 324 4.91 -3.53 28.52
C GLN A 324 3.59 -3.79 27.80
N ARG A 325 3.41 -5.02 27.30
CA ARG A 325 2.17 -5.48 26.67
C ARG A 325 1.33 -6.20 27.71
N ALA A 326 0.04 -5.92 27.75
CA ALA A 326 -0.91 -6.61 28.60
C ALA A 326 -2.03 -7.23 27.75
N GLU A 327 -2.40 -8.47 28.07
CA GLU A 327 -3.62 -9.08 27.59
C GLU A 327 -4.79 -8.51 28.41
N ARG A 328 -5.46 -7.48 27.89
CA ARG A 328 -6.58 -6.82 28.58
C ARG A 328 -7.95 -7.35 28.13
N CYS A 329 -8.08 -7.76 26.88
CA CYS A 329 -9.31 -8.30 26.29
C CYS A 329 -8.99 -9.45 25.33
N THR A 330 -9.94 -10.37 25.16
CA THR A 330 -9.83 -11.48 24.20
C THR A 330 -10.32 -11.09 22.80
N GLN A 331 -11.38 -10.28 22.71
CA GLN A 331 -11.98 -9.84 21.45
C GLN A 331 -12.40 -8.37 21.54
N ALA A 332 -12.38 -7.68 20.39
CA ALA A 332 -12.85 -6.30 20.26
C ALA A 332 -13.67 -6.13 18.98
N MET A 333 -14.74 -5.33 19.06
CA MET A 333 -15.47 -4.87 17.88
C MET A 333 -14.65 -3.81 17.16
N VAL A 334 -14.35 -4.06 15.89
CA VAL A 334 -13.56 -3.17 15.04
C VAL A 334 -14.37 -2.77 13.83
N VAL A 335 -14.38 -1.48 13.53
CA VAL A 335 -15.03 -0.88 12.38
C VAL A 335 -13.99 -0.22 11.50
N ALA A 336 -13.90 -0.63 10.23
CA ALA A 336 -12.91 -0.13 9.29
C ALA A 336 -13.44 0.99 8.39
N GLY A 337 -12.64 2.05 8.25
CA GLY A 337 -12.90 3.17 7.35
C GLY A 337 -13.63 4.34 7.99
N LEU A 338 -13.48 5.54 7.40
CA LEU A 338 -14.01 6.79 7.93
C LEU A 338 -15.54 6.82 7.98
N THR A 339 -16.21 6.41 6.91
CA THR A 339 -17.68 6.45 6.82
C THR A 339 -18.35 5.51 7.83
N PRO A 340 -17.95 4.22 7.94
CA PRO A 340 -18.47 3.34 8.97
C PRO A 340 -18.10 3.83 10.38
N ALA A 341 -16.85 4.23 10.63
CA ALA A 341 -16.45 4.75 11.93
C ALA A 341 -17.32 5.93 12.39
N HIS A 342 -17.57 6.90 11.50
CA HIS A 342 -18.47 8.01 11.77
C HIS A 342 -19.89 7.53 12.09
N TYR A 343 -20.43 6.57 11.32
CA TYR A 343 -21.79 6.06 11.54
C TYR A 343 -21.95 5.42 12.94
N TYR A 344 -20.98 4.64 13.39
CA TYR A 344 -21.00 4.06 14.74
C TYR A 344 -20.81 5.13 15.83
N LEU A 345 -19.91 6.09 15.61
CA LEU A 345 -19.69 7.23 16.52
C LEU A 345 -20.92 8.14 16.66
N SER A 346 -21.72 8.29 15.59
CA SER A 346 -22.96 9.09 15.61
C SER A 346 -24.17 8.31 16.12
N GLY A 347 -23.97 7.21 16.86
CA GLY A 347 -25.07 6.40 17.39
C GLY A 347 -25.92 5.75 16.30
N ARG A 348 -25.36 5.47 15.12
CA ARG A 348 -26.05 4.88 13.96
C ARG A 348 -27.12 5.77 13.32
N GLY A 349 -27.03 7.08 13.53
CA GLY A 349 -27.90 8.06 12.88
C GLY A 349 -27.69 8.19 11.37
N GLU A 350 -28.72 8.62 10.64
CA GLU A 350 -28.59 9.02 9.25
C GLU A 350 -27.70 10.26 9.11
N PHE A 351 -26.97 10.34 8.00
CA PHE A 351 -26.11 11.50 7.70
C PHE A 351 -26.88 12.53 6.86
N ASP A 352 -27.59 13.43 7.54
CA ASP A 352 -28.35 14.53 6.93
C ASP A 352 -28.03 15.90 7.58
N PRO A 353 -26.79 16.40 7.42
CA PRO A 353 -26.39 17.68 8.01
C PRO A 353 -27.06 18.89 7.35
N GLU A 354 -27.55 18.77 6.12
CA GLU A 354 -28.24 19.86 5.42
C GLU A 354 -29.57 20.21 6.09
N ALA A 355 -30.36 19.22 6.51
CA ALA A 355 -31.61 19.45 7.23
C ALA A 355 -31.38 20.28 8.50
N PHE A 356 -30.30 19.99 9.23
CA PHE A 356 -29.91 20.77 10.41
C PHE A 356 -29.50 22.22 10.04
N GLU A 357 -28.66 22.40 9.03
CA GLU A 357 -28.24 23.75 8.60
C GLU A 357 -29.45 24.60 8.14
N ILE A 358 -30.39 24.00 7.43
CA ILE A 358 -31.62 24.68 6.97
C ILE A 358 -32.49 25.09 8.15
N HIS A 359 -32.65 24.20 9.14
CA HIS A 359 -33.39 24.53 10.37
C HIS A 359 -32.74 25.71 11.12
N MET A 360 -31.41 25.76 11.18
CA MET A 360 -30.67 26.82 11.87
C MET A 360 -30.74 28.18 11.17
N HIS A 361 -30.75 28.22 9.84
CA HIS A 361 -30.83 29.50 9.11
C HIS A 361 -32.24 30.11 9.06
N GLY A 362 -33.29 29.31 9.30
CA GLY A 362 -34.68 29.78 9.38
C GLY A 362 -35.11 30.65 8.19
N ASP A 363 -35.69 31.82 8.47
CA ASP A 363 -36.18 32.79 7.47
C ASP A 363 -35.08 33.40 6.58
N ARG A 364 -33.79 33.29 6.94
CA ARG A 364 -32.69 33.86 6.10
C ARG A 364 -32.44 33.07 4.82
N MET A 365 -32.94 31.84 4.71
CA MET A 365 -33.01 31.12 3.43
C MET A 365 -34.10 31.67 2.48
N GLN A 366 -35.02 32.51 2.97
CA GLN A 366 -36.06 33.15 2.16
C GLN A 366 -35.56 34.46 1.49
N GLY A 367 -34.43 34.99 1.95
CA GLY A 367 -33.87 36.26 1.48
C GLY A 367 -32.98 36.11 0.25
N GLY A 368 -33.49 36.51 -0.92
CA GLY A 368 -32.65 36.98 -2.02
C GLY A 368 -32.87 36.37 -3.41
N SER A 369 -34.10 36.40 -3.94
CA SER A 369 -34.23 36.78 -5.35
C SER A 369 -34.77 38.20 -5.40
N ASP A 370 -33.97 39.13 -5.91
CA ASP A 370 -34.30 40.56 -6.05
C ASP A 370 -35.39 40.83 -7.11
N LEU A 371 -36.16 39.79 -7.45
CA LEU A 371 -37.20 39.76 -8.49
C LEU A 371 -38.49 39.04 -8.03
N SER A 372 -38.63 38.68 -6.74
CA SER A 372 -39.87 38.11 -6.23
C SER A 372 -40.86 39.22 -5.85
N LEU A 373 -41.98 39.32 -6.58
CA LEU A 373 -43.08 40.27 -6.31
C LEU A 373 -44.06 39.79 -5.22
N VAL A 374 -43.73 38.72 -4.50
CA VAL A 374 -44.60 38.12 -3.47
C VAL A 374 -44.11 38.54 -2.08
N PRO A 375 -44.99 39.06 -1.19
CA PRO A 375 -44.61 39.42 0.18
C PRO A 375 -44.03 38.21 0.95
N MET A 376 -42.93 38.43 1.66
CA MET A 376 -42.20 37.40 2.44
C MET A 376 -43.09 36.60 3.40
N GLU A 377 -44.17 37.20 3.91
CA GLU A 377 -45.11 36.58 4.85
C GLU A 377 -45.97 35.45 4.23
N GLN A 378 -45.90 35.22 2.90
CA GLN A 378 -46.64 34.17 2.18
C GLN A 378 -45.75 33.06 1.57
N GLU A 379 -44.46 32.99 1.89
CA GLU A 379 -43.53 32.01 1.32
C GLU A 379 -43.46 30.65 2.07
N SER A 380 -44.54 30.22 2.72
CA SER A 380 -44.64 28.89 3.36
C SER A 380 -44.48 27.71 2.37
N TRP A 381 -44.69 27.95 1.07
CA TRP A 381 -44.45 26.98 0.01
C TRP A 381 -42.95 26.78 -0.31
N ARG A 382 -42.06 27.76 -0.04
CA ARG A 382 -40.61 27.57 -0.19
C ARG A 382 -40.04 26.68 0.90
N GLU A 383 -40.54 26.80 2.12
CA GLU A 383 -40.21 25.90 3.23
C GLU A 383 -40.66 24.47 2.88
N ASN A 384 -41.88 24.34 2.36
CA ASN A 384 -42.38 23.07 1.85
C ASN A 384 -41.62 22.60 0.62
N GLU A 385 -41.09 23.46 -0.25
CA GLU A 385 -40.33 23.08 -1.43
C GLU A 385 -38.89 22.66 -1.10
N VAL A 386 -38.24 23.30 -0.13
CA VAL A 386 -36.92 22.89 0.38
C VAL A 386 -37.06 21.59 1.19
N ARG A 387 -38.05 21.48 2.08
CA ARG A 387 -38.38 20.22 2.77
C ARG A 387 -38.75 19.13 1.79
N ARG A 388 -39.59 19.42 0.80
CA ARG A 388 -39.93 18.51 -0.29
C ARG A 388 -38.70 18.15 -1.12
N LYS A 389 -37.74 19.03 -1.38
CA LYS A 389 -36.50 18.70 -2.10
C LYS A 389 -35.55 17.82 -1.27
N LEU A 390 -35.52 18.00 0.05
CA LEU A 390 -34.85 17.10 0.98
C LEU A 390 -35.55 15.73 1.06
N GLU A 391 -36.86 15.71 1.25
CA GLU A 391 -37.72 14.51 1.36
C GLU A 391 -37.83 13.74 0.03
N GLU A 392 -37.88 14.44 -1.10
CA GLU A 392 -37.88 13.87 -2.46
C GLU A 392 -36.45 13.52 -2.94
N GLY A 393 -35.43 13.63 -2.10
CA GLY A 393 -34.13 13.00 -2.32
C GLY A 393 -33.33 13.57 -3.50
N VAL A 394 -33.26 14.90 -3.67
CA VAL A 394 -32.32 15.52 -4.62
C VAL A 394 -30.85 15.27 -4.21
N ILE A 395 -30.60 14.74 -2.99
CA ILE A 395 -29.27 14.46 -2.47
C ILE A 395 -29.18 13.10 -1.74
N LYS A 396 -29.56 11.98 -2.37
CA LYS A 396 -29.10 10.64 -1.93
C LYS A 396 -28.89 9.73 -3.16
N PRO A 397 -27.84 8.88 -3.20
CA PRO A 397 -26.96 8.45 -2.11
C PRO A 397 -25.50 8.94 -2.22
N ARG A 398 -24.97 9.49 -1.12
CA ARG A 398 -23.55 9.85 -0.96
C ARG A 398 -22.70 8.62 -0.66
N SER A 399 -22.60 7.70 -1.62
CA SER A 399 -21.62 6.62 -1.54
C SER A 399 -20.26 7.15 -1.98
N TYR A 400 -19.43 7.58 -1.01
CA TYR A 400 -17.99 7.61 -1.25
C TYR A 400 -17.49 6.17 -1.21
N GLY A 401 -17.68 5.46 -2.32
CA GLY A 401 -16.86 4.29 -2.62
C GLY A 401 -15.48 4.79 -3.01
N PHE A 402 -14.58 4.92 -2.04
CA PHE A 402 -13.15 4.98 -2.34
C PHE A 402 -12.77 3.60 -2.88
N ASP A 403 -12.96 3.39 -4.18
CA ASP A 403 -12.33 2.30 -4.89
C ASP A 403 -10.88 2.73 -5.15
N TYR A 404 -10.01 2.42 -4.20
CA TYR A 404 -8.57 2.74 -4.19
C TYR A 404 -7.79 2.13 -5.37
N THR A 405 -8.45 1.38 -6.26
CA THR A 405 -7.86 0.84 -7.50
C THR A 405 -8.18 1.67 -8.75
N ALA A 406 -9.10 2.63 -8.69
CA ALA A 406 -9.43 3.49 -9.81
C ALA A 406 -8.38 4.62 -9.95
N ARG A 407 -7.77 4.72 -11.14
CA ARG A 407 -6.69 5.65 -11.49
C ARG A 407 -6.94 7.10 -11.04
N ASP A 408 -5.86 7.73 -10.59
CA ASP A 408 -5.76 9.05 -9.94
C ASP A 408 -6.30 10.28 -10.72
N ASP A 409 -6.66 10.15 -12.00
CA ASP A 409 -7.14 11.29 -12.80
C ASP A 409 -8.65 11.57 -12.69
N ASP A 410 -9.42 10.67 -12.06
CA ASP A 410 -10.90 10.75 -12.00
C ASP A 410 -11.47 11.16 -10.63
N VAL A 411 -10.63 11.49 -9.65
CA VAL A 411 -11.07 11.86 -8.29
C VAL A 411 -11.93 13.13 -8.30
N TRP A 412 -11.61 14.10 -9.16
CA TRP A 412 -12.40 15.33 -9.34
C TRP A 412 -13.64 15.14 -10.23
N LYS A 413 -13.62 14.18 -11.15
CA LYS A 413 -14.79 13.89 -12.02
C LYS A 413 -15.87 13.09 -11.30
N ARG A 414 -15.51 12.32 -10.26
CA ARG A 414 -16.48 11.59 -9.41
C ARG A 414 -17.04 12.40 -8.25
N ALA A 415 -16.46 13.55 -7.91
CA ALA A 415 -17.01 14.45 -6.89
C ALA A 415 -18.37 15.08 -7.31
N ASN A 416 -18.72 15.00 -8.61
CA ASN A 416 -19.96 15.53 -9.19
C ASN A 416 -20.87 14.42 -9.75
N VAL A 417 -21.03 13.28 -9.06
CA VAL A 417 -22.12 12.37 -9.41
C VAL A 417 -23.41 12.93 -8.83
N SER A 418 -24.15 13.64 -9.68
CA SER A 418 -25.58 13.92 -9.51
C SER A 418 -26.31 12.60 -9.21
N SER A 419 -27.06 12.55 -8.11
CA SER A 419 -27.94 11.42 -7.80
C SER A 419 -29.37 11.92 -7.63
N SER A 420 -30.20 11.59 -8.62
CA SER A 420 -31.65 11.72 -8.58
C SER A 420 -32.30 10.53 -7.85
N ARG A 421 -33.20 10.86 -6.91
CA ARG A 421 -34.47 10.21 -6.53
C ARG A 421 -34.61 8.68 -6.34
N ALA A 422 -35.32 8.39 -5.24
CA ALA A 422 -35.91 7.15 -4.72
C ALA A 422 -34.97 6.26 -3.90
N LYS A 423 -35.50 5.67 -2.82
CA LYS A 423 -34.89 4.65 -1.94
C LYS A 423 -34.47 3.44 -2.81
N THR A 424 -33.32 3.54 -3.45
CA THR A 424 -32.85 2.61 -4.49
C THR A 424 -31.85 1.63 -3.89
N GLU A 425 -31.60 0.53 -4.59
CA GLU A 425 -30.65 -0.56 -4.27
C GLU A 425 -29.28 -0.09 -3.71
N ILE A 426 -28.90 1.16 -3.96
CA ILE A 426 -27.69 1.82 -3.45
C ILE A 426 -27.74 2.13 -1.94
N GLU A 427 -28.91 2.45 -1.37
CA GLU A 427 -29.04 2.65 0.09
C GLU A 427 -28.90 1.33 0.84
N THR A 428 -29.57 0.28 0.35
CA THR A 428 -29.38 -1.10 0.84
C THR A 428 -27.92 -1.52 0.70
N ALA A 429 -27.27 -1.20 -0.41
CA ALA A 429 -25.85 -1.49 -0.61
C ALA A 429 -24.92 -0.69 0.32
N LEU A 430 -25.29 0.54 0.73
CA LEU A 430 -24.51 1.35 1.66
C LEU A 430 -24.65 0.82 3.10
N GLU A 431 -25.86 0.50 3.53
CA GLU A 431 -26.12 -0.13 4.83
C GLU A 431 -25.41 -1.48 4.92
N GLN A 432 -25.50 -2.28 3.86
CA GLN A 432 -24.79 -3.56 3.77
C GLN A 432 -23.26 -3.35 3.79
N ARG A 433 -22.72 -2.36 3.08
CA ARG A 433 -21.29 -2.00 3.15
C ARG A 433 -20.84 -1.53 4.54
N ILE A 434 -21.66 -0.77 5.25
CA ILE A 434 -21.35 -0.30 6.61
C ILE A 434 -21.37 -1.49 7.57
N SER A 435 -22.32 -2.43 7.40
CA SER A 435 -22.36 -3.68 8.14
C SER A 435 -21.13 -4.56 7.85
N ASP A 436 -20.76 -4.71 6.59
CA ASP A 436 -19.58 -5.47 6.13
C ASP A 436 -18.23 -4.81 6.52
N SER A 437 -18.27 -3.63 7.13
CA SER A 437 -17.09 -2.92 7.62
C SER A 437 -16.86 -3.09 9.11
N ALA A 438 -17.76 -3.79 9.82
CA ALA A 438 -17.67 -4.09 11.24
C ALA A 438 -17.42 -5.58 11.46
N ALA A 439 -16.45 -5.91 12.31
CA ALA A 439 -16.13 -7.29 12.65
C ALA A 439 -15.61 -7.42 14.08
N GLN A 440 -15.81 -8.59 14.67
CA GLN A 440 -15.16 -8.98 15.91
C GLN A 440 -13.77 -9.55 15.59
N LEU A 441 -12.72 -8.92 16.12
CA LEU A 441 -11.34 -9.36 15.95
C LEU A 441 -10.77 -9.87 17.27
N GLU A 442 -9.87 -10.86 17.18
CA GLU A 442 -9.14 -11.36 18.35
C GLU A 442 -8.02 -10.39 18.71
N THR A 443 -7.92 -10.04 19.99
CA THR A 443 -6.88 -9.11 20.47
C THR A 443 -5.63 -9.91 20.84
N LEU A 444 -4.51 -9.58 20.21
CA LEU A 444 -3.20 -10.18 20.49
C LEU A 444 -2.51 -9.51 21.67
N ASP A 445 -2.43 -8.18 21.65
CA ASP A 445 -1.85 -7.38 22.71
C ASP A 445 -2.49 -5.99 22.77
N GLU A 446 -2.49 -5.38 23.96
CA GLU A 446 -2.85 -3.99 24.16
C GLU A 446 -1.71 -3.26 24.89
N SER A 447 -1.46 -2.03 24.48
CA SER A 447 -0.53 -1.10 25.10
C SER A 447 -1.16 0.30 25.10
N ASP A 448 -0.62 1.21 25.92
CA ASP A 448 -1.11 2.60 25.95
C ASP A 448 -0.93 3.33 24.60
N SER A 449 -0.10 2.78 23.69
CA SER A 449 0.16 3.34 22.36
C SER A 449 -0.64 2.68 21.22
N GLY A 450 -1.38 1.59 21.47
CA GLY A 450 -2.17 0.91 20.45
C GLY A 450 -2.45 -0.58 20.71
N PHE A 451 -2.95 -1.25 19.66
CA PHE A 451 -3.52 -2.59 19.70
C PHE A 451 -2.85 -3.53 18.69
N GLY A 452 -2.72 -4.79 19.05
CA GLY A 452 -2.45 -5.91 18.14
C GLY A 452 -3.71 -6.73 17.94
N PHE A 453 -4.05 -7.06 16.69
CA PHE A 453 -5.21 -7.88 16.35
C PHE A 453 -4.83 -9.06 15.45
N THR A 454 -5.58 -10.15 15.58
CA THR A 454 -5.68 -11.23 14.59
C THR A 454 -7.06 -11.17 13.95
N CYS A 455 -7.08 -11.11 12.63
CA CYS A 455 -8.27 -11.19 11.80
C CYS A 455 -8.30 -12.55 11.10
N PRO A 456 -9.22 -13.45 11.47
CA PRO A 456 -9.41 -14.74 10.80
C PRO A 456 -9.74 -14.58 9.31
N ALA A 457 -9.45 -15.62 8.52
CA ALA A 457 -9.60 -15.59 7.06
C ALA A 457 -11.06 -15.50 6.57
N ASP A 458 -12.02 -15.94 7.38
CA ASP A 458 -13.46 -15.96 7.10
C ASP A 458 -14.18 -14.67 7.51
N VAL A 459 -13.51 -13.76 8.21
CA VAL A 459 -14.06 -12.48 8.60
C VAL A 459 -14.18 -11.55 7.40
N HIS A 460 -15.37 -10.97 7.24
CA HIS A 460 -15.66 -10.02 6.17
C HIS A 460 -15.41 -8.61 6.69
N ILE A 461 -14.23 -8.08 6.41
CA ILE A 461 -13.85 -6.69 6.66
C ILE A 461 -12.86 -6.26 5.57
N ASN A 462 -12.79 -4.98 5.22
CA ASN A 462 -11.80 -4.46 4.27
C ASN A 462 -10.79 -3.56 5.00
N ILE A 463 -9.58 -4.08 5.19
CA ILE A 463 -8.50 -3.39 5.91
C ILE A 463 -7.19 -3.39 5.12
N ASN A 464 -6.41 -2.32 5.30
CA ASN A 464 -5.11 -2.11 4.68
C ASN A 464 -4.21 -1.29 5.62
N VAL A 465 -2.89 -1.33 5.42
CA VAL A 465 -1.98 -0.45 6.16
C VAL A 465 -2.34 1.00 5.85
N GLY A 466 -2.50 1.81 6.90
CA GLY A 466 -3.01 3.17 6.80
C GLY A 466 -4.54 3.31 6.86
N SER A 467 -5.31 2.22 6.97
CA SER A 467 -6.76 2.30 7.22
C SER A 467 -7.04 2.85 8.63
N LEU A 468 -8.04 3.73 8.72
CA LEU A 468 -8.65 4.14 9.98
C LEU A 468 -9.50 2.99 10.55
N LEU A 469 -9.38 2.75 11.84
CA LEU A 469 -10.20 1.84 12.61
C LEU A 469 -10.90 2.62 13.73
N ALA A 470 -12.18 2.34 13.95
CA ALA A 470 -12.83 2.61 15.23
C ALA A 470 -12.90 1.30 16.01
N VAL A 471 -12.38 1.31 17.23
CA VAL A 471 -12.31 0.14 18.11
C VAL A 471 -13.17 0.44 19.34
N GLN A 472 -14.13 -0.44 19.61
CA GLN A 472 -14.98 -0.34 20.79
C GLN A 472 -14.18 -0.72 22.04
N GLU A 473 -14.25 0.11 23.09
CA GLU A 473 -13.58 -0.20 24.34
C GLU A 473 -14.26 -1.39 25.04
N CYS A 474 -13.48 -2.36 25.53
CA CYS A 474 -14.06 -3.57 26.14
C CYS A 474 -14.81 -3.30 27.45
N LYS A 475 -14.43 -2.22 28.16
CA LYS A 475 -15.02 -1.87 29.47
C LYS A 475 -16.26 -0.99 29.35
N ASP A 476 -16.39 -0.27 28.24
CA ASP A 476 -17.49 0.65 27.97
C ASP A 476 -17.89 0.49 26.51
N THR A 477 -18.96 -0.28 26.29
CA THR A 477 -19.46 -0.57 24.94
C THR A 477 -19.96 0.68 24.22
N ASP A 478 -20.20 1.78 24.91
CA ASP A 478 -20.65 3.02 24.29
C ASP A 478 -19.46 3.91 23.86
N ARG A 479 -18.23 3.55 24.29
CA ARG A 479 -17.02 4.29 23.91
C ARG A 479 -16.27 3.64 22.77
N TRP A 480 -15.87 4.50 21.85
CA TRP A 480 -15.06 4.15 20.69
C TRP A 480 -13.77 4.95 20.72
N CYS A 481 -12.67 4.28 20.50
CA CYS A 481 -11.38 4.90 20.27
C CYS A 481 -11.01 4.76 18.79
N LEU A 482 -10.18 5.67 18.28
CA LEU A 482 -9.70 5.60 16.90
C LEU A 482 -8.27 5.07 16.87
N ALA A 483 -7.98 4.26 15.86
CA ALA A 483 -6.64 3.76 15.61
C ALA A 483 -6.33 3.74 14.11
N VAL A 484 -5.05 3.67 13.76
CA VAL A 484 -4.59 3.54 12.37
C VAL A 484 -3.70 2.31 12.23
N ILE A 485 -3.98 1.47 11.23
CA ILE A 485 -3.16 0.28 10.96
C ILE A 485 -1.76 0.71 10.55
N ARG A 486 -0.74 0.24 11.26
CA ARG A 486 0.68 0.55 11.01
C ARG A 486 1.47 -0.59 10.42
N TRP A 487 1.03 -1.82 10.61
CA TRP A 487 1.59 -2.97 9.91
C TRP A 487 0.57 -4.10 9.80
N MET A 488 0.79 -4.95 8.80
CA MET A 488 -0.02 -6.12 8.51
C MET A 488 0.88 -7.30 8.13
N ARG A 489 0.48 -8.50 8.47
CA ARG A 489 1.15 -9.74 8.09
C ARG A 489 0.12 -10.85 7.88
N THR A 490 0.08 -11.37 6.67
CA THR A 490 -0.76 -12.51 6.28
C THR A 490 -0.01 -13.80 6.60
N GLU A 491 -0.59 -14.66 7.42
CA GLU A 491 -0.05 -15.97 7.81
C GLU A 491 -0.40 -17.04 6.75
N PRO A 492 0.21 -18.24 6.81
CA PRO A 492 -0.05 -19.31 5.85
C PRO A 492 -1.49 -19.82 5.84
N ASP A 493 -2.20 -19.73 6.97
CA ASP A 493 -3.62 -20.07 7.13
C ASP A 493 -4.57 -18.96 6.63
N LEU A 494 -4.03 -17.92 5.99
CA LEU A 494 -4.72 -16.73 5.50
C LEU A 494 -5.28 -15.83 6.61
N SER A 495 -5.03 -16.15 7.88
CA SER A 495 -5.27 -15.20 8.96
C SER A 495 -4.34 -14.00 8.82
N LEU A 496 -4.81 -12.86 9.27
CA LEU A 496 -4.12 -11.60 9.15
C LEU A 496 -3.80 -11.07 10.55
N LYS A 497 -2.52 -10.96 10.86
CA LYS A 497 -2.06 -10.22 12.04
C LYS A 497 -1.81 -8.77 11.68
N LEU A 498 -2.20 -7.86 12.56
CA LEU A 498 -2.00 -6.44 12.34
C LEU A 498 -1.74 -5.70 13.63
N GLY A 499 -1.03 -4.59 13.54
CA GLY A 499 -0.85 -3.66 14.64
C GLY A 499 -1.40 -2.29 14.27
N ALA A 500 -2.27 -1.77 15.12
CA ALA A 500 -2.89 -0.46 14.98
C ALA A 500 -2.37 0.48 16.07
N ARG A 501 -2.00 1.71 15.68
CA ARG A 501 -1.58 2.76 16.62
C ARG A 501 -2.78 3.58 17.03
N LEU A 502 -2.97 3.79 18.33
CA LEU A 502 -4.04 4.64 18.87
C LEU A 502 -3.88 6.09 18.36
N ILE A 503 -5.00 6.71 18.03
CA ILE A 503 -5.12 8.13 17.73
C ILE A 503 -5.70 8.79 18.99
N PRO A 504 -4.91 9.59 19.72
CA PRO A 504 -5.36 10.15 20.99
C PRO A 504 -6.44 11.22 20.78
N GLY A 505 -7.38 11.26 21.72
CA GLY A 505 -8.46 12.25 21.82
C GLY A 505 -9.85 11.61 21.83
N ALA A 506 -10.82 12.28 22.43
CA ALA A 506 -12.22 11.87 22.38
C ALA A 506 -12.81 12.15 20.99
N ALA A 507 -13.35 11.11 20.37
CA ALA A 507 -13.85 11.14 18.99
C ALA A 507 -15.33 11.53 18.96
N HIS A 508 -15.66 12.55 18.16
CA HIS A 508 -17.02 13.01 17.93
C HIS A 508 -17.31 13.06 16.43
N ALA A 509 -18.41 12.44 16.02
CA ALA A 509 -18.87 12.49 14.64
C ALA A 509 -19.45 13.87 14.32
N VAL A 510 -18.93 14.52 13.27
CA VAL A 510 -19.36 15.85 12.83
C VAL A 510 -19.40 15.89 11.31
N ALA A 511 -20.16 16.82 10.74
CA ALA A 511 -20.19 17.06 9.31
C ALA A 511 -19.38 18.30 8.96
N VAL A 512 -18.65 18.26 7.84
CA VAL A 512 -17.91 19.43 7.34
C VAL A 512 -18.22 19.71 5.88
N ARG A 513 -18.22 20.98 5.51
CA ARG A 513 -18.44 21.45 4.14
C ARG A 513 -17.41 22.53 3.78
N GLY A 514 -16.80 22.44 2.61
CA GLY A 514 -15.83 23.44 2.17
C GLY A 514 -16.49 24.74 1.73
N ILE A 515 -16.05 25.86 2.28
CA ILE A 515 -16.52 27.21 1.96
C ILE A 515 -15.52 27.93 1.08
N GLU A 516 -14.23 27.89 1.42
CA GLU A 516 -13.14 28.49 0.64
C GLU A 516 -11.94 27.55 0.52
N GLY A 517 -11.17 27.71 -0.55
CA GLY A 517 -9.97 26.93 -0.80
C GLY A 517 -10.24 25.58 -1.45
N HIS A 518 -9.32 24.64 -1.29
CA HIS A 518 -9.44 23.33 -1.92
C HIS A 518 -10.55 22.51 -1.25
N GLY A 519 -11.41 21.90 -2.07
CA GLY A 519 -12.63 21.24 -1.59
C GLY A 519 -13.77 22.20 -1.28
N ALA A 520 -13.70 23.48 -1.69
CA ALA A 520 -14.83 24.39 -1.61
C ALA A 520 -16.01 23.92 -2.47
N HIS A 521 -17.22 24.27 -2.03
CA HIS A 521 -18.49 23.94 -2.72
C HIS A 521 -18.77 22.44 -2.88
N THR A 522 -18.05 21.58 -2.15
CA THR A 522 -18.38 20.17 -2.05
C THR A 522 -19.64 19.97 -1.22
N GLN A 523 -20.30 18.84 -1.39
CA GLN A 523 -21.33 18.41 -0.44
C GLN A 523 -20.75 18.22 0.97
N TYR A 524 -21.61 18.18 1.99
CA TYR A 524 -21.18 17.81 3.32
C TYR A 524 -20.50 16.45 3.34
N GLN A 525 -19.39 16.39 4.08
CA GLN A 525 -18.56 15.21 4.25
C GLN A 525 -18.56 14.79 5.71
N ARG A 526 -18.49 13.47 5.92
CA ARG A 526 -18.27 12.90 7.25
C ARG A 526 -16.89 13.29 7.75
N CYS A 527 -16.84 13.77 8.97
CA CYS A 527 -15.62 14.18 9.65
C CYS A 527 -15.65 13.65 11.08
N ILE A 528 -14.48 13.35 11.64
CA ILE A 528 -14.38 13.00 13.06
C ILE A 528 -13.52 14.08 13.73
N ALA A 529 -14.14 14.80 14.67
CA ALA A 529 -13.45 15.75 15.52
C ALA A 529 -12.82 14.99 16.70
N LEU A 530 -11.56 15.29 16.99
CA LEU A 530 -10.80 14.72 18.08
C LEU A 530 -10.40 15.85 19.03
N THR A 531 -10.80 15.70 20.30
CA THR A 531 -10.43 16.61 21.39
C THR A 531 -9.45 15.90 22.31
N ALA A 532 -8.23 16.41 22.40
CA ALA A 532 -7.20 15.90 23.30
C ALA A 532 -6.77 17.02 24.27
N GLU A 533 -6.49 16.67 25.53
CA GLU A 533 -6.13 17.63 26.59
C GLU A 533 -4.86 18.43 26.24
N ASP A 534 -3.85 17.79 25.61
CA ASP A 534 -2.53 18.39 25.37
C ASP A 534 -2.28 18.88 23.93
N ALA A 535 -3.10 18.50 22.96
CA ALA A 535 -2.78 18.64 21.53
C ALA A 535 -3.76 19.54 20.72
N GLY A 536 -4.74 20.14 21.39
CA GLY A 536 -5.78 20.93 20.73
C GLY A 536 -6.80 20.10 19.94
N ARG A 537 -7.66 20.77 19.16
CA ARG A 537 -8.67 20.11 18.31
C ARG A 537 -8.06 19.69 16.98
N SER A 538 -8.35 18.46 16.56
CA SER A 538 -7.93 17.95 15.26
C SER A 538 -9.08 17.25 14.56
N TYR A 539 -9.04 17.22 13.22
CA TYR A 539 -10.15 16.80 12.39
C TYR A 539 -9.68 15.76 11.39
N ILE A 540 -10.36 14.62 11.36
CA ILE A 540 -10.16 13.55 10.39
C ILE A 540 -11.19 13.72 9.28
N VAL A 541 -10.68 13.92 8.07
CA VAL A 541 -11.48 14.17 6.85
C VAL A 541 -11.10 13.19 5.74
N PRO A 542 -11.92 13.03 4.69
CA PRO A 542 -11.57 12.21 3.54
C PRO A 542 -10.21 12.58 2.94
N ALA A 543 -9.43 11.57 2.56
CA ALA A 543 -8.09 11.77 2.03
C ALA A 543 -8.10 12.61 0.73
N GLY A 544 -7.19 13.56 0.62
CA GLY A 544 -6.98 14.39 -0.58
C GLY A 544 -8.05 15.45 -0.87
N LEU A 545 -9.17 15.48 -0.14
CA LEU A 545 -10.28 16.40 -0.45
C LEU A 545 -10.01 17.84 0.00
N PHE A 546 -9.46 18.02 1.19
CA PHE A 546 -9.17 19.33 1.78
C PHE A 546 -7.66 19.49 2.01
N HIS A 547 -7.21 20.75 1.96
CA HIS A 547 -5.80 21.13 2.17
C HIS A 547 -5.66 22.09 3.35
N ALA A 548 -4.44 22.24 3.84
CA ALA A 548 -4.13 23.34 4.77
C ALA A 548 -4.49 24.68 4.11
N GLY A 549 -5.15 25.56 4.86
CA GLY A 549 -5.72 26.82 4.40
C GLY A 549 -7.21 26.75 4.04
N SER A 550 -7.77 25.56 3.75
CA SER A 550 -9.20 25.42 3.44
C SER A 550 -10.07 25.90 4.62
N LEU A 551 -11.09 26.70 4.30
CA LEU A 551 -12.11 27.16 5.25
C LEU A 551 -13.30 26.21 5.16
N LEU A 552 -13.65 25.59 6.29
CA LEU A 552 -14.75 24.63 6.39
C LEU A 552 -15.84 25.17 7.31
N LEU A 553 -17.08 24.85 6.98
CA LEU A 553 -18.21 24.92 7.89
C LEU A 553 -18.35 23.57 8.58
N LEU A 554 -18.22 23.57 9.90
CA LEU A 554 -18.50 22.43 10.76
C LEU A 554 -19.94 22.51 11.26
N ASN A 555 -20.59 21.36 11.24
CA ASN A 555 -21.90 21.10 11.81
C ASN A 555 -21.78 19.90 12.77
N ASP A 556 -21.97 20.14 14.06
CA ASP A 556 -21.96 19.10 15.11
C ASP A 556 -23.37 18.60 15.50
N GLY A 557 -24.42 19.08 14.80
CA GLY A 557 -25.82 18.79 15.12
C GLY A 557 -26.43 19.68 16.20
N GLU A 558 -25.66 20.60 16.80
CA GLU A 558 -26.16 21.59 17.75
C GLU A 558 -25.85 23.02 17.30
N ARG A 559 -24.72 23.24 16.61
CA ARG A 559 -24.19 24.54 16.20
C ARG A 559 -23.47 24.46 14.86
N LEU A 560 -23.37 25.62 14.22
CA LEU A 560 -22.56 25.83 13.02
C LEU A 560 -21.33 26.66 13.39
N GLN A 561 -20.15 26.21 12.97
CA GLN A 561 -18.88 26.88 13.25
C GLN A 561 -18.01 26.93 12.00
N LEU A 562 -17.25 28.00 11.83
CA LEU A 562 -16.22 28.05 10.78
C LEU A 562 -14.87 27.63 11.35
N LEU A 563 -14.16 26.83 10.57
CA LEU A 563 -12.85 26.30 10.91
C LEU A 563 -11.90 26.50 9.74
N ARG A 564 -10.67 26.95 10.01
CA ARG A 564 -9.61 26.95 9.00
C ARG A 564 -8.61 25.84 9.31
N LEU A 565 -8.37 24.96 8.34
CA LEU A 565 -7.36 23.93 8.46
C LEU A 565 -5.97 24.59 8.48
N THR A 566 -5.16 24.34 9.50
CA THR A 566 -3.86 25.02 9.65
C THR A 566 -2.70 24.10 9.32
N ARG A 567 -2.61 22.94 9.99
CA ARG A 567 -1.45 22.05 9.90
C ARG A 567 -1.85 20.61 9.62
N LEU A 568 -1.28 20.05 8.57
CA LEU A 568 -1.33 18.61 8.30
C LEU A 568 -0.56 17.84 9.38
N THR A 569 -1.26 16.95 10.09
CA THR A 569 -0.68 16.12 11.15
C THR A 569 -0.37 14.71 10.65
N GLU A 570 -1.31 14.09 9.94
CA GLU A 570 -1.18 12.73 9.43
C GLU A 570 -1.93 12.59 8.11
N MET A 571 -1.35 11.86 7.16
CA MET A 571 -1.97 11.57 5.88
C MET A 571 -1.81 10.09 5.56
N THR A 572 -2.91 9.46 5.20
CA THR A 572 -2.94 8.08 4.72
C THR A 572 -3.72 8.04 3.40
N LYS A 573 -3.81 6.85 2.79
CA LYS A 573 -4.71 6.66 1.65
C LYS A 573 -6.20 6.67 2.05
N SER A 574 -6.53 6.55 3.34
CA SER A 574 -7.91 6.43 3.82
C SER A 574 -8.47 7.71 4.46
N TYR A 575 -7.62 8.52 5.08
CA TYR A 575 -8.00 9.80 5.69
C TYR A 575 -6.83 10.79 5.73
N THR A 576 -7.17 12.05 5.93
CA THR A 576 -6.22 13.09 6.29
C THR A 576 -6.61 13.73 7.62
N ARG A 577 -5.63 13.96 8.51
CA ARG A 577 -5.82 14.60 9.82
C ARG A 577 -5.15 15.97 9.85
N TYR A 578 -5.93 16.99 10.18
CA TYR A 578 -5.48 18.37 10.30
C TYR A 578 -5.71 18.91 11.70
N LEU A 579 -4.83 19.82 12.14
CA LEU A 579 -5.18 20.82 13.16
C LEU A 579 -6.00 21.92 12.48
N ALA A 580 -6.89 22.55 13.23
CA ALA A 580 -7.65 23.69 12.77
C ALA A 580 -7.77 24.77 13.84
N GLU A 581 -8.08 25.98 13.41
CA GLU A 581 -8.41 27.11 14.25
C GLU A 581 -9.86 27.53 14.03
N ASP A 582 -10.52 27.95 15.12
CA ASP A 582 -11.87 28.49 15.07
C ASP A 582 -11.84 29.87 14.39
N VAL A 583 -12.80 30.10 13.51
CA VAL A 583 -12.91 31.31 12.71
C VAL A 583 -14.23 31.99 13.04
N GLU A 584 -14.18 33.28 13.40
CA GLU A 584 -15.40 34.03 13.72
C GLU A 584 -16.34 34.12 12.50
N LEU A 585 -17.62 33.83 12.77
CA LEU A 585 -18.72 33.96 11.83
C LEU A 585 -19.24 35.40 11.84
N ASN A 586 -18.67 36.25 10.99
CA ASN A 586 -19.18 37.60 10.76
C ASN A 586 -20.32 37.60 9.71
N GLU A 587 -21.02 38.72 9.53
CA GLU A 587 -22.15 38.80 8.59
C GLU A 587 -21.78 38.39 7.15
N ALA A 588 -20.62 38.86 6.66
CA ALA A 588 -20.15 38.52 5.32
C ALA A 588 -19.92 37.01 5.14
N ARG A 589 -19.31 36.34 6.13
CA ARG A 589 -19.10 34.89 6.11
C ARG A 589 -20.38 34.10 6.29
N HIS A 590 -21.32 34.61 7.08
CA HIS A 590 -22.64 34.02 7.21
C HIS A 590 -23.36 34.04 5.85
N GLU A 591 -23.29 35.14 5.10
CA GLU A 591 -23.84 35.22 3.75
C GLU A 591 -23.15 34.23 2.79
N GLN A 592 -21.82 34.12 2.83
CA GLN A 592 -21.09 33.12 2.04
C GLN A 592 -21.53 31.68 2.35
N VAL A 593 -21.75 31.35 3.63
CA VAL A 593 -22.22 30.02 4.08
C VAL A 593 -23.60 29.70 3.50
N VAL A 594 -24.54 30.66 3.57
CA VAL A 594 -25.88 30.53 3.02
C VAL A 594 -25.84 30.41 1.49
N GLN A 595 -25.09 31.28 0.80
CA GLN A 595 -24.93 31.21 -0.65
C GLN A 595 -24.31 29.87 -1.10
N SER A 596 -23.33 29.35 -0.35
CA SER A 596 -22.75 28.04 -0.63
C SER A 596 -23.78 26.92 -0.48
N LEU A 597 -24.74 27.04 0.44
CA LEU A 597 -25.80 26.03 0.63
C LEU A 597 -26.82 26.12 -0.50
N TYR A 598 -27.18 27.34 -0.89
CA TYR A 598 -28.04 27.57 -2.04
C TYR A 598 -27.44 26.97 -3.33
N ARG A 599 -26.15 27.19 -3.60
CA ARG A 599 -25.49 26.55 -4.75
C ARG A 599 -25.63 25.03 -4.69
N LEU A 600 -25.39 24.41 -3.54
CA LEU A 600 -25.47 22.96 -3.38
C LEU A 600 -26.89 22.41 -3.59
N LEU A 601 -27.92 23.12 -3.11
CA LEU A 601 -29.32 22.68 -3.25
C LEU A 601 -29.89 22.89 -4.65
N TYR A 602 -29.37 23.88 -5.40
CA TYR A 602 -29.96 24.33 -6.65
C TYR A 602 -29.05 24.15 -7.89
N SER A 603 -27.80 23.67 -7.76
CA SER A 603 -26.90 23.43 -8.90
C SER A 603 -27.23 22.20 -9.75
N SER A 604 -28.25 21.42 -9.40
CA SER A 604 -28.64 20.19 -10.11
C SER A 604 -29.61 20.42 -11.29
N GLN A 605 -29.88 21.67 -11.66
CA GLN A 605 -30.89 22.05 -12.68
C GLN A 605 -30.32 22.56 -14.02
N GLU A 606 -29.00 22.58 -14.23
CA GLU A 606 -28.40 22.88 -15.54
C GLU A 606 -27.93 21.64 -16.30
#